data_AF-A0A7W7SBV7-F1
#
_entry.id   AF-A0A7W7SBV7-F1
#
_cell.length_a   1.000
_cell.length_b   1.000
_cell.length_c   1.000
_cell.angle_alpha   90.00
_cell.angle_beta   90.00
_cell.angle_gamma   90.00
#
_symmetry.space_group_name_H-M   'P 1'
#
loop_
_entity.id
_entity.type
_entity.pdbx_description
1 polymer ?
#
loop_
_entity_poly.entity_id
_entity_poly.type
_entity_poly.pdbx_seq_one_letter_code
_entity_poly.pdbx_strand_id
1 'polypeptide(L)'
;MGRLFENGNLALFRDGFLQTVELSALSALFALLLGTLLAAFRVSPVPVLRLFGTVWVNTFRNTPLTVLFFAVVFGLPRLDVHFDNFTFAVIALSAYTASFVCEVLRAGINTVPVGQAEAARSLGMTFGQTLTQVVLPQAGRTVLGPMSSVFIALPRNSAIAGAFSVSELYHFQQTMTDLGYGIFLVFFWVALAYLFLSTCVALFFRFLETRLAVAR
;
A
#
# COMPACT_ATOMS: atom_id res chain seq x y z
N MET A 1 24.72 0.71 23.67
CA MET A 1 24.79 0.56 22.20
C MET A 1 25.51 -0.70 21.76
N GLY A 2 26.66 -1.08 22.37
CA GLY A 2 27.49 -2.21 21.92
C GLY A 2 26.80 -3.57 21.76
N ARG A 3 26.13 -4.08 22.80
CA ARG A 3 25.71 -5.50 22.82
C ARG A 3 24.66 -5.95 21.79
N LEU A 4 23.75 -5.07 21.34
CA LEU A 4 22.66 -5.50 20.45
C LEU A 4 23.15 -5.81 19.04
N PHE A 5 24.10 -5.04 18.51
CA PHE A 5 24.58 -5.18 17.13
C PHE A 5 25.91 -5.92 17.01
N GLU A 6 26.33 -6.57 18.10
CA GLU A 6 27.45 -7.52 18.11
C GLU A 6 26.99 -8.90 17.60
N ASN A 7 27.94 -9.82 17.36
CA ASN A 7 27.68 -11.23 17.09
C ASN A 7 26.73 -11.54 15.90
N GLY A 8 26.78 -10.73 14.84
CA GLY A 8 25.98 -10.98 13.62
C GLY A 8 24.56 -10.39 13.65
N ASN A 9 24.11 -9.85 14.78
CA ASN A 9 22.79 -9.23 14.88
C ASN A 9 22.61 -8.01 13.97
N LEU A 10 23.69 -7.29 13.65
CA LEU A 10 23.65 -6.21 12.67
C LEU A 10 23.27 -6.71 11.27
N ALA A 11 23.76 -7.90 10.88
CA ALA A 11 23.39 -8.52 9.61
C ALA A 11 21.91 -8.91 9.63
N LEU A 12 21.43 -9.54 10.71
CA LEU A 12 20.02 -9.89 10.87
C LEU A 12 19.10 -8.66 10.81
N PHE A 13 19.49 -7.55 11.46
CA PHE A 13 18.74 -6.30 11.41
C PHE A 13 18.71 -5.70 10.00
N ARG A 14 19.86 -5.68 9.32
CA ARG A 14 19.98 -5.20 7.94
C ARG A 14 19.13 -6.04 6.99
N ASP A 15 19.18 -7.34 7.13
CA ASP A 15 18.46 -8.27 6.26
C ASP A 15 16.95 -8.15 6.48
N GLY A 16 16.52 -8.03 7.73
CA GLY A 16 15.12 -7.71 8.07
C GLY A 16 14.68 -6.36 7.51
N PHE A 17 15.52 -5.32 7.58
CA PHE A 17 15.28 -4.02 6.99
C PHE A 17 15.10 -4.09 5.47
N LEU A 18 16.01 -4.77 4.77
CA LEU A 18 15.95 -4.93 3.32
C LEU A 18 14.71 -5.71 2.91
N GLN A 19 14.35 -6.76 3.66
CA GLN A 19 13.15 -7.52 3.38
C GLN A 19 11.86 -6.71 3.63
N THR A 20 11.83 -5.84 4.65
CA THR A 20 10.73 -4.87 4.83
C THR A 20 10.61 -3.93 3.63
N VAL A 21 11.74 -3.43 3.09
CA VAL A 21 11.77 -2.57 1.90
C VAL A 21 11.23 -3.31 0.68
N GLU A 22 11.72 -4.52 0.42
CA GLU A 22 11.30 -5.34 -0.72
C GLU A 22 9.81 -5.69 -0.64
N LEU A 23 9.35 -6.17 0.52
CA LEU A 23 7.94 -6.48 0.78
C LEU A 23 7.05 -5.26 0.56
N SER A 24 7.46 -4.09 1.07
CA SER A 24 6.71 -2.85 0.90
C SER A 24 6.68 -2.39 -0.55
N ALA A 25 7.81 -2.47 -1.27
CA ALA A 25 7.92 -2.02 -2.65
C ALA A 25 7.08 -2.88 -3.61
N LEU A 26 7.18 -4.21 -3.51
CA LEU A 26 6.37 -5.13 -4.30
C LEU A 26 4.88 -4.99 -3.95
N SER A 27 4.56 -4.89 -2.66
CA SER A 27 3.18 -4.69 -2.23
C SER A 27 2.60 -3.39 -2.77
N ALA A 28 3.40 -2.31 -2.78
CA ALA A 28 3.00 -1.01 -3.31
C ALA A 28 2.73 -1.06 -4.81
N LEU A 29 3.62 -1.71 -5.58
CA LEU A 29 3.49 -1.88 -7.03
C LEU A 29 2.18 -2.60 -7.37
N PHE A 30 1.95 -3.78 -6.78
CA PHE A 30 0.73 -4.53 -7.04
C PHE A 30 -0.53 -3.84 -6.50
N ALA A 31 -0.42 -3.12 -5.38
CA ALA A 31 -1.53 -2.31 -4.86
C ALA A 31 -1.90 -1.15 -5.80
N LEU A 32 -0.91 -0.50 -6.43
CA LEU A 32 -1.15 0.52 -7.46
C LEU A 32 -1.87 -0.06 -8.66
N LEU A 33 -1.37 -1.18 -9.19
CA LEU A 33 -1.95 -1.85 -10.36
C LEU A 33 -3.39 -2.30 -10.09
N LEU A 34 -3.60 -3.06 -9.01
CA LEU A 34 -4.90 -3.59 -8.64
C LEU A 34 -5.86 -2.47 -8.21
N GLY A 35 -5.39 -1.50 -7.43
CA GLY A 35 -6.20 -0.36 -6.99
C GLY A 35 -6.66 0.52 -8.15
N THR A 36 -5.82 0.72 -9.17
CA THR A 36 -6.17 1.44 -10.40
C THR A 36 -7.22 0.67 -11.20
N LEU A 37 -7.06 -0.64 -11.34
CA LEU A 37 -8.06 -1.49 -12.00
C LEU A 37 -9.42 -1.45 -11.27
N LEU A 38 -9.41 -1.57 -9.94
CA LEU A 38 -10.62 -1.47 -9.13
C LEU A 38 -11.27 -0.08 -9.21
N ALA A 39 -10.47 0.99 -9.26
CA ALA A 39 -10.98 2.34 -9.47
C ALA A 39 -11.68 2.46 -10.83
N ALA A 40 -11.08 1.92 -11.89
CA ALA A 40 -11.69 1.87 -13.23
C ALA A 40 -13.03 1.13 -13.22
N PHE A 41 -13.12 -0.01 -12.51
CA PHE A 41 -14.38 -0.72 -12.34
C PHE A 41 -15.44 0.12 -11.62
N ARG A 42 -15.06 0.88 -10.59
CA ARG A 42 -16.00 1.69 -9.80
C ARG A 42 -16.50 2.95 -10.51
N VAL A 43 -15.74 3.49 -11.48
CA VAL A 43 -16.17 4.64 -12.30
C VAL A 43 -16.78 4.21 -13.64
N SER A 44 -16.77 2.92 -13.96
CA SER A 44 -17.31 2.37 -15.21
C SER A 44 -18.83 2.53 -15.32
N PRO A 45 -19.38 2.75 -16.54
CA PRO A 45 -20.82 2.72 -16.78
C PRO A 45 -21.45 1.33 -16.58
N VAL A 46 -20.66 0.25 -16.54
CA VAL A 46 -21.16 -1.13 -16.39
C VAL A 46 -21.50 -1.45 -14.92
N PRO A 47 -22.79 -1.73 -14.57
CA PRO A 47 -23.20 -1.96 -13.19
C PRO A 47 -22.50 -3.13 -12.49
N VAL A 48 -22.26 -4.23 -13.21
CA VAL A 48 -21.60 -5.42 -12.66
C VAL A 48 -20.16 -5.13 -12.22
N LEU A 49 -19.41 -4.36 -13.02
CA LEU A 49 -18.05 -3.95 -12.66
C LEU A 49 -18.05 -3.06 -11.42
N ARG A 50 -18.98 -2.09 -11.35
CA ARG A 50 -19.12 -1.24 -10.17
C ARG A 50 -19.46 -2.03 -8.92
N LEU A 51 -20.34 -3.02 -9.03
CA LEU A 51 -20.71 -3.90 -7.92
C LEU A 51 -19.50 -4.68 -7.44
N PHE A 52 -18.76 -5.34 -8.34
CA PHE A 52 -17.55 -6.09 -7.99
C PHE A 52 -16.52 -5.22 -7.26
N GLY A 53 -16.18 -4.06 -7.82
CA GLY A 53 -15.24 -3.13 -7.20
C GLY A 53 -15.73 -2.60 -5.84
N THR A 54 -17.04 -2.41 -5.68
CA THR A 54 -17.64 -1.97 -4.42
C THR A 54 -17.58 -3.07 -3.36
N VAL A 55 -17.92 -4.32 -3.71
CA VAL A 55 -17.82 -5.47 -2.80
C VAL A 55 -16.38 -5.67 -2.36
N TRP A 56 -15.42 -5.71 -3.30
CA TRP A 56 -14.01 -5.83 -2.97
C TRP A 56 -13.57 -4.75 -1.96
N VAL A 57 -13.75 -3.48 -2.31
CA VAL A 57 -13.26 -2.38 -1.48
C VAL A 57 -13.92 -2.39 -0.09
N ASN A 58 -15.23 -2.66 -0.02
CA ASN A 58 -15.94 -2.73 1.25
C ASN A 58 -15.45 -3.90 2.10
N THR A 59 -15.24 -5.09 1.52
CA THR A 59 -14.76 -6.25 2.27
C THR A 59 -13.37 -6.01 2.83
N PHE A 60 -12.41 -5.62 1.99
CA PHE A 60 -11.01 -5.50 2.40
C PHE A 60 -10.75 -4.29 3.33
N ARG A 61 -11.47 -3.17 3.18
CA ARG A 61 -11.32 -2.01 4.09
C ARG A 61 -11.95 -2.25 5.47
N ASN A 62 -12.99 -3.08 5.54
CA ASN A 62 -13.68 -3.40 6.80
C ASN A 62 -13.18 -4.70 7.45
N THR A 63 -12.19 -5.38 6.86
CA THR A 63 -11.56 -6.57 7.43
C THR A 63 -10.20 -6.21 8.03
N PRO A 64 -9.91 -6.59 9.29
CA PRO A 64 -8.58 -6.38 9.85
C PRO A 64 -7.50 -7.05 9.01
N LEU A 65 -6.38 -6.35 8.76
CA LEU A 65 -5.29 -6.88 7.93
C LEU A 65 -4.74 -8.20 8.48
N THR A 66 -4.68 -8.37 9.80
CA THR A 66 -4.29 -9.64 10.43
C THR A 66 -5.19 -10.80 10.01
N VAL A 67 -6.52 -10.58 9.93
CA VAL A 67 -7.47 -11.61 9.49
C VAL A 67 -7.25 -11.96 8.02
N LEU A 68 -6.91 -10.98 7.18
CA LEU A 68 -6.55 -11.23 5.78
C LEU A 68 -5.27 -12.07 5.67
N PHE A 69 -4.25 -11.79 6.48
CA PHE A 69 -3.05 -12.64 6.55
C PHE A 69 -3.41 -14.07 6.96
N PHE A 70 -4.24 -14.27 7.98
CA PHE A 70 -4.75 -15.61 8.34
C PHE A 70 -5.45 -16.29 7.16
N ALA A 71 -6.32 -15.58 6.44
CA ALA A 71 -7.04 -16.13 5.30
C ALA A 71 -6.11 -16.51 4.14
N VAL A 72 -5.08 -15.69 3.86
CA VAL A 72 -4.13 -15.95 2.77
C VAL A 72 -3.18 -17.08 3.15
N VAL A 73 -2.56 -17.03 4.33
CA VAL A 73 -1.53 -18.00 4.76
C VAL A 73 -2.12 -19.38 5.05
N PHE A 74 -3.33 -19.47 5.62
CA PHE A 74 -3.93 -20.76 6.00
C PHE A 74 -5.12 -21.18 5.12
N GLY A 75 -5.77 -20.23 4.45
CA GLY A 75 -6.92 -20.52 3.58
C GLY A 75 -6.52 -20.91 2.16
N LEU A 76 -5.59 -20.17 1.53
CA LEU A 76 -5.17 -20.48 0.15
C LEU A 76 -4.54 -21.87 -0.02
N PRO A 77 -3.69 -22.38 0.90
CA PRO A 77 -3.19 -23.75 0.80
C PRO A 77 -4.29 -24.81 0.80
N ARG A 78 -5.43 -24.56 1.47
CA ARG A 78 -6.60 -25.47 1.44
C ARG A 78 -7.29 -25.49 0.08
N LEU A 79 -7.04 -24.50 -0.76
CA LEU A 79 -7.49 -24.42 -2.15
C LEU A 79 -6.40 -24.85 -3.14
N ASP A 80 -5.37 -25.57 -2.67
CA ASP A 80 -4.22 -26.05 -3.43
C ASP A 80 -3.30 -24.94 -3.98
N VAL A 81 -3.40 -23.73 -3.44
CA VAL A 81 -2.54 -22.59 -3.80
C VAL A 81 -1.40 -22.48 -2.78
N HIS A 82 -0.21 -22.89 -3.20
CA HIS A 82 0.97 -22.97 -2.35
C HIS A 82 2.05 -21.97 -2.80
N PHE A 83 2.39 -21.05 -1.91
CA PHE A 83 3.50 -20.11 -2.08
C PHE A 83 4.33 -20.03 -0.80
N ASP A 84 5.46 -19.33 -0.86
CA ASP A 84 6.22 -19.00 0.34
C ASP A 84 5.54 -17.89 1.15
N ASN A 85 5.93 -17.76 2.43
CA ASN A 85 5.33 -16.78 3.35
C ASN A 85 5.49 -15.34 2.82
N PHE A 86 6.60 -15.06 2.13
CA PHE A 86 6.85 -13.76 1.54
C PHE A 86 5.82 -13.42 0.45
N THR A 87 5.55 -14.34 -0.48
CA THR A 87 4.53 -14.14 -1.52
C THR A 87 3.13 -14.03 -0.93
N PHE A 88 2.80 -14.83 0.10
CA PHE A 88 1.53 -14.68 0.82
C PHE A 88 1.40 -13.29 1.48
N ALA A 89 2.47 -12.77 2.07
CA ALA A 89 2.47 -11.43 2.64
C ALA A 89 2.28 -10.35 1.57
N VAL A 90 2.93 -10.47 0.41
CA VAL A 90 2.71 -9.57 -0.74
C VAL A 90 1.26 -9.60 -1.17
N ILE A 91 0.65 -10.79 -1.35
CA ILE A 91 -0.75 -10.93 -1.75
C ILE A 91 -1.68 -10.22 -0.75
N ALA A 92 -1.52 -10.50 0.55
CA ALA A 92 -2.36 -9.93 1.60
C ALA A 92 -2.24 -8.40 1.66
N LEU A 93 -1.00 -7.87 1.65
CA LEU A 93 -0.73 -6.44 1.70
C LEU A 93 -1.22 -5.73 0.45
N SER A 94 -1.00 -6.30 -0.73
CA SER A 94 -1.46 -5.73 -2.00
C SER A 94 -2.97 -5.67 -2.10
N ALA A 95 -3.67 -6.75 -1.76
CA ALA A 95 -5.13 -6.80 -1.82
C ALA A 95 -5.78 -5.79 -0.85
N TYR A 96 -5.25 -5.69 0.37
CA TYR A 96 -5.67 -4.71 1.36
C TYR A 96 -5.41 -3.28 0.87
N THR A 97 -4.16 -2.98 0.51
CA THR A 97 -3.72 -1.62 0.13
C THR A 97 -4.37 -1.15 -1.16
N ALA A 98 -4.60 -2.05 -2.13
CA ALA A 98 -5.32 -1.75 -3.38
C ALA A 98 -6.71 -1.16 -3.13
N SER A 99 -7.37 -1.57 -2.04
CA SER A 99 -8.70 -1.05 -1.69
C SER A 99 -8.66 0.41 -1.25
N PHE A 100 -7.59 0.82 -0.56
CA PHE A 100 -7.36 2.22 -0.21
C PHE A 100 -6.91 3.04 -1.42
N VAL A 101 -6.03 2.49 -2.26
CA VAL A 101 -5.63 3.11 -3.53
C VAL A 101 -6.86 3.36 -4.42
N CYS A 102 -7.75 2.37 -4.54
CA CYS A 102 -8.99 2.49 -5.31
C CYS A 102 -9.85 3.66 -4.83
N GLU A 103 -10.02 3.82 -3.53
CA GLU A 103 -10.82 4.90 -2.95
C GLU A 103 -10.18 6.27 -3.15
N VAL A 104 -8.86 6.37 -2.99
CA VAL A 104 -8.13 7.60 -3.29
C VAL A 104 -8.34 8.00 -4.75
N LEU A 105 -8.15 7.08 -5.70
CA LEU A 105 -8.32 7.35 -7.12
C LEU A 105 -9.76 7.73 -7.48
N ARG A 106 -10.74 6.97 -6.97
CA ARG A 106 -12.17 7.25 -7.19
C ARG A 106 -12.58 8.59 -6.60
N ALA A 107 -12.14 8.90 -5.38
CA ALA A 107 -12.40 10.20 -4.75
C ALA A 107 -11.79 11.34 -5.56
N GLY A 108 -10.54 11.18 -6.03
CA GLY A 108 -9.88 12.14 -6.90
C GLY A 108 -10.63 12.42 -8.21
N ILE A 109 -11.12 11.38 -8.88
CA ILE A 109 -11.96 11.54 -10.09
C ILE A 109 -13.22 12.35 -9.75
N ASN A 110 -13.86 12.05 -8.62
CA ASN A 110 -15.06 12.74 -8.18
C ASN A 110 -14.83 14.19 -7.70
N THR A 111 -13.58 14.62 -7.49
CA THR A 111 -13.27 16.03 -7.17
C THR A 111 -13.36 16.95 -8.39
N VAL A 112 -13.33 16.40 -9.61
CA VAL A 112 -13.42 17.20 -10.83
C VAL A 112 -14.86 17.68 -11.03
N PRO A 113 -15.13 18.99 -11.15
CA PRO A 113 -16.48 19.50 -11.35
C PRO A 113 -17.14 18.91 -12.60
N VAL A 114 -18.38 18.47 -12.48
CA VAL A 114 -19.13 17.86 -13.60
C VAL A 114 -19.21 18.80 -14.81
N GLY A 115 -19.26 20.12 -14.57
CA GLY A 115 -19.24 21.15 -15.61
C GLY A 115 -18.02 21.08 -16.54
N GLN A 116 -16.86 20.60 -16.07
CA GLN A 116 -15.68 20.39 -16.92
C GLN A 116 -15.92 19.26 -17.93
N ALA A 117 -16.54 18.16 -17.49
CA ALA A 117 -16.90 17.06 -18.37
C ALA A 117 -18.07 17.41 -19.30
N GLU A 118 -18.99 18.28 -18.87
CA GLU A 118 -20.06 18.82 -19.72
C GLU A 118 -19.51 19.77 -20.79
N ALA A 119 -18.64 20.71 -20.43
CA ALA A 119 -18.00 21.62 -21.37
C ALA A 119 -17.19 20.87 -22.43
N ALA A 120 -16.41 19.86 -22.02
CA ALA A 120 -15.68 18.97 -22.92
C ALA A 120 -16.61 18.28 -23.95
N ARG A 121 -17.74 17.74 -23.48
CA ARG A 121 -18.74 17.11 -24.35
C ARG A 121 -19.41 18.12 -25.29
N SER A 122 -19.68 19.34 -24.84
CA SER A 122 -20.21 20.43 -25.68
C SER A 122 -19.24 20.88 -26.78
N LEU A 123 -17.93 20.67 -26.57
CA LEU A 123 -16.90 20.87 -27.59
C LEU A 123 -16.71 19.66 -28.52
N GLY A 124 -17.57 18.64 -28.43
CA GLY A 124 -17.53 17.45 -29.28
C GLY A 124 -16.52 16.38 -28.84
N MET A 125 -15.94 16.49 -27.63
CA MET A 125 -15.00 15.48 -27.13
C MET A 125 -15.73 14.16 -26.84
N THR A 126 -15.17 13.05 -27.33
CA THR A 126 -15.60 11.69 -26.97
C THR A 126 -15.40 11.42 -25.48
N PHE A 127 -16.01 10.35 -24.94
CA PHE A 127 -15.80 9.94 -23.55
C PHE A 127 -14.32 9.72 -23.22
N GLY A 128 -13.58 9.04 -24.11
CA GLY A 128 -12.16 8.79 -23.92
C GLY A 128 -11.33 10.08 -23.89
N GLN A 129 -11.62 11.04 -24.77
CA GLN A 129 -10.97 12.35 -24.78
C GLN A 129 -11.31 13.15 -23.52
N THR A 130 -12.59 13.23 -23.14
CA THR A 130 -13.03 13.90 -21.91
C THR A 130 -12.33 13.32 -20.68
N LEU A 131 -12.27 11.98 -20.60
CA LEU A 131 -11.64 11.30 -19.48
C LEU A 131 -10.12 11.55 -19.45
N THR A 132 -9.42 11.35 -20.56
CA THR A 132 -7.94 11.40 -20.59
C THR A 132 -7.35 12.80 -20.64
N GLN A 133 -8.03 13.76 -21.27
CA GLN A 133 -7.50 15.12 -21.48
C GLN A 133 -8.04 16.13 -20.46
N VAL A 134 -9.20 15.88 -19.85
CA VAL A 134 -9.83 16.82 -18.91
C VAL A 134 -9.86 16.27 -17.50
N VAL A 135 -10.47 15.09 -17.29
CA VAL A 135 -10.74 14.56 -15.94
C VAL A 135 -9.49 13.97 -15.29
N LEU A 136 -8.82 13.02 -15.94
CA LEU A 136 -7.67 12.31 -15.36
C LEU A 136 -6.49 13.24 -15.00
N PRO A 137 -6.11 14.25 -15.80
CA PRO A 137 -5.06 15.17 -15.40
C PRO A 137 -5.42 15.98 -14.14
N GLN A 138 -6.68 16.39 -14.00
CA GLN A 138 -7.15 17.14 -12.82
C GLN A 138 -7.21 16.22 -11.58
N ALA A 139 -7.81 15.04 -11.73
CA ALA A 139 -7.88 14.02 -10.68
C ALA A 139 -6.49 13.56 -10.23
N GLY A 140 -5.55 13.36 -11.16
CA GLY A 140 -4.17 12.95 -10.87
C GLY A 140 -3.44 13.89 -9.91
N ARG A 141 -3.79 15.18 -9.91
CA ARG A 141 -3.21 16.18 -9.00
C ARG A 141 -3.82 16.11 -7.60
N THR A 142 -5.12 15.82 -7.50
CA THR A 142 -5.81 15.79 -6.21
C THR A 142 -5.54 14.51 -5.43
N VAL A 143 -5.16 13.42 -6.12
CA VAL A 143 -4.89 12.13 -5.46
C VAL A 143 -3.54 12.03 -4.77
N LEU A 144 -2.52 12.84 -5.14
CA LEU A 144 -1.15 12.69 -4.62
C LEU A 144 -1.07 12.78 -3.09
N GLY A 145 -1.74 13.78 -2.50
CA GLY A 145 -1.76 13.98 -1.05
C GLY A 145 -2.35 12.77 -0.30
N PRO A 146 -3.60 12.36 -0.59
CA PRO A 146 -4.18 11.16 0.02
C PRO A 146 -3.40 9.88 -0.29
N MET A 147 -2.82 9.76 -1.49
CA MET A 147 -2.01 8.60 -1.89
C MET A 147 -0.75 8.48 -1.03
N SER A 148 -0.12 9.60 -0.68
CA SER A 148 1.04 9.62 0.22
C SER A 148 0.73 8.95 1.56
N SER A 149 -0.45 9.22 2.14
CA SER A 149 -0.85 8.65 3.42
C SER A 149 -1.01 7.13 3.36
N VAL A 150 -1.52 6.61 2.23
CA VAL A 150 -1.64 5.16 2.00
C VAL A 150 -0.27 4.49 1.96
N PHE A 151 0.68 5.03 1.19
CA PHE A 151 2.01 4.43 1.06
C PHE A 151 2.93 4.67 2.26
N ILE A 152 2.77 5.76 3.01
CA ILE A 152 3.46 5.98 4.28
C ILE A 152 3.03 4.95 5.33
N ALA A 153 1.78 4.48 5.28
CA ALA A 153 1.28 3.44 6.18
C ALA A 153 1.75 2.03 5.80
N LEU A 154 2.07 1.80 4.52
CA LEU A 154 2.35 0.46 4.00
C LEU A 154 3.55 -0.24 4.69
N PRO A 155 4.72 0.39 4.90
CA PRO A 155 5.79 -0.23 5.68
C PRO A 155 5.34 -0.61 7.09
N ARG A 156 4.57 0.25 7.78
CA ARG A 156 4.08 -0.10 9.12
C ARG A 156 3.12 -1.29 9.09
N ASN A 157 2.28 -1.37 8.07
CA ASN A 157 1.36 -2.50 7.88
C ASN A 157 2.10 -3.81 7.56
N SER A 158 3.28 -3.75 6.93
CA SER A 158 4.07 -4.95 6.63
C SER A 158 4.62 -5.65 7.87
N ALA A 159 4.70 -4.96 9.02
CA ALA A 159 5.13 -5.57 10.28
C ALA A 159 4.27 -6.78 10.69
N ILE A 160 3.00 -6.83 10.27
CA ILE A 160 2.12 -7.98 10.49
C ILE A 160 2.72 -9.25 9.88
N ALA A 161 3.45 -9.15 8.77
CA ALA A 161 4.07 -10.29 8.09
C ALA A 161 5.09 -11.02 8.97
N GLY A 162 5.77 -10.32 9.90
CA GLY A 162 6.71 -10.95 10.84
C GLY A 162 6.06 -11.99 11.74
N ALA A 163 4.80 -11.77 12.13
CA ALA A 163 4.03 -12.74 12.89
C ALA A 163 3.66 -14.02 12.09
N PHE A 164 3.78 -13.96 10.76
CA PHE A 164 3.53 -15.08 9.85
C PHE A 164 4.85 -15.61 9.23
N SER A 165 5.95 -15.51 9.99
CA SER A 165 7.26 -16.08 9.62
C SER A 165 7.84 -15.53 8.32
N VAL A 166 7.62 -14.24 8.04
CA VAL A 166 8.40 -13.49 7.04
C VAL A 166 9.55 -12.81 7.77
N SER A 167 10.79 -12.97 7.29
CA SER A 167 12.00 -12.54 7.99
C SER A 167 12.29 -11.02 7.89
N GLU A 168 11.28 -10.19 8.17
CA GLU A 168 11.36 -8.73 8.14
C GLU A 168 11.71 -8.11 9.53
N LEU A 169 11.74 -6.78 9.64
CA LEU A 169 12.12 -6.05 10.86
C LEU A 169 11.38 -6.45 12.15
N TYR A 170 10.08 -6.73 12.08
CA TYR A 170 9.31 -7.15 13.26
C TYR A 170 9.65 -8.59 13.65
N HIS A 171 9.93 -9.48 12.70
CA HIS A 171 10.48 -10.80 12.99
C HIS A 171 11.85 -10.71 13.68
N PHE A 172 12.74 -9.81 13.23
CA PHE A 172 14.00 -9.54 13.93
C PHE A 172 13.76 -9.13 15.40
N GLN A 173 12.75 -8.30 15.66
CA GLN A 173 12.40 -7.92 17.04
C GLN A 173 12.06 -9.14 17.89
N GLN A 174 11.22 -10.05 17.37
CA GLN A 174 10.83 -11.28 18.06
C GLN A 174 12.05 -12.15 18.35
N THR A 175 12.87 -12.42 17.33
CA THR A 175 14.09 -13.24 17.48
C THR A 175 15.04 -12.70 18.56
N MET A 176 15.30 -11.38 18.57
CA MET A 176 16.18 -10.80 19.59
C MET A 176 15.58 -10.86 20.99
N THR A 177 14.26 -10.71 21.11
CA THR A 177 13.60 -10.77 22.42
C THR A 177 13.63 -12.20 22.98
N ASP A 178 13.44 -13.20 22.12
CA ASP A 178 13.53 -14.62 22.47
C ASP A 178 14.95 -15.03 22.87
N LEU A 179 15.98 -14.38 22.31
CA LEU A 179 17.38 -14.53 22.71
C LEU A 179 17.74 -13.80 24.01
N GLY A 180 16.77 -13.14 24.67
CA GLY A 180 16.95 -12.48 25.97
C GLY A 180 17.45 -11.03 25.90
N TYR A 181 17.49 -10.42 24.71
CA TYR A 181 17.76 -8.97 24.62
C TYR A 181 16.58 -8.17 25.18
N GLY A 182 16.88 -7.03 25.82
CA GLY A 182 15.86 -6.19 26.45
C GLY A 182 14.85 -5.67 25.44
N ILE A 183 13.57 -6.02 25.63
CA ILE A 183 12.46 -5.70 24.72
C ILE A 183 12.43 -4.22 24.32
N PHE A 184 12.54 -3.29 25.26
CA PHE A 184 12.51 -1.85 24.99
C PHE A 184 13.66 -1.39 24.09
N LEU A 185 14.87 -1.94 24.27
CA LEU A 185 16.03 -1.59 23.46
C LEU A 185 15.86 -2.07 22.02
N VAL A 186 15.40 -3.29 21.82
CA VAL A 186 15.18 -3.88 20.49
C VAL A 186 14.06 -3.13 19.76
N PHE A 187 12.91 -2.92 20.43
CA PHE A 187 11.79 -2.19 19.86
C PHE A 187 12.14 -0.76 19.48
N PHE A 188 12.98 -0.07 20.26
CA PHE A 188 13.43 1.29 19.92
C PHE A 188 14.10 1.33 18.55
N TRP A 189 15.01 0.40 18.27
CA TRP A 189 15.72 0.34 16.98
C TRP A 189 14.82 -0.05 15.81
N VAL A 190 13.93 -1.02 16.04
CA VAL A 190 12.95 -1.44 15.01
C VAL A 190 11.96 -0.32 14.71
N ALA A 191 11.47 0.40 15.73
CA ALA A 191 10.61 1.56 15.56
C ALA A 191 11.32 2.70 14.79
N LEU A 192 12.60 2.94 15.09
CA LEU A 192 13.40 3.94 14.39
C LEU A 192 13.59 3.57 12.90
N ALA A 193 13.80 2.29 12.59
CA ALA A 193 13.86 1.81 11.21
C ALA A 193 12.53 1.99 10.46
N TYR A 194 11.40 1.63 11.08
CA TYR A 194 10.08 1.85 10.50
C TYR A 194 9.75 3.34 10.30
N LEU A 195 10.18 4.19 11.23
CA LEU A 195 10.04 5.65 11.13
C LEU A 195 10.90 6.21 9.99
N PHE A 196 12.14 5.73 9.85
CA PHE A 196 13.02 6.09 8.76
C PHE A 196 12.40 5.73 7.40
N LEU A 197 11.93 4.48 7.23
CA LEU A 197 11.23 4.04 6.02
C LEU A 197 10.01 4.89 5.70
N SER A 198 9.15 5.12 6.70
CA SER A 198 7.95 5.96 6.55
C SER A 198 8.32 7.39 6.11
N THR A 199 9.41 7.93 6.63
CA THR A 199 9.91 9.27 6.30
C THR A 199 10.47 9.32 4.88
N CYS A 200 11.22 8.30 4.45
CA CYS A 200 11.70 8.19 3.07
C CYS A 200 10.54 8.20 2.08
N VAL A 201 9.48 7.42 2.34
CA VAL A 201 8.26 7.41 1.51
C VAL A 201 7.59 8.79 1.54
N ALA A 202 7.48 9.42 2.70
CA ALA A 202 6.90 10.76 2.81
C ALA A 202 7.69 11.83 2.04
N LEU A 203 9.02 11.78 2.07
CA LEU A 203 9.88 12.69 1.31
C LEU A 203 9.77 12.45 -0.19
N PHE A 204 9.66 11.19 -0.63
CA PHE A 204 9.41 10.84 -2.03
C PHE A 204 8.09 11.46 -2.53
N PHE A 205 6.99 11.30 -1.78
CA PHE A 205 5.71 11.91 -2.16
C PHE A 205 5.72 13.44 -2.11
N ARG A 206 6.40 14.07 -1.14
CA ARG A 206 6.60 15.53 -1.12
C ARG A 206 7.36 16.05 -2.34
N PHE A 207 8.37 15.30 -2.80
CA PHE A 207 9.06 15.62 -4.04
C PHE A 207 8.12 15.52 -5.25
N LEU A 208 7.28 14.48 -5.34
CA LEU A 208 6.29 14.35 -6.41
C LEU A 208 5.26 15.49 -6.39
N GLU A 209 4.76 15.85 -5.20
CA GLU A 209 3.81 16.96 -5.02
C GLU A 209 4.41 18.29 -5.49
N THR A 210 5.63 18.62 -5.09
CA THR A 210 6.29 19.88 -5.50
C THR A 210 6.59 19.95 -6.99
N ARG A 211 6.80 18.81 -7.66
CA ARG A 211 6.98 18.75 -9.13
C ARG A 211 5.67 18.85 -9.91
N LEU A 212 4.58 18.32 -9.35
CA LEU A 212 3.27 18.25 -10.02
C LEU A 212 2.34 19.40 -9.59
N ALA A 213 2.73 20.16 -8.57
CA ALA A 213 2.10 21.43 -8.19
C ALA A 213 2.38 22.48 -9.27
N VAL A 214 1.35 22.87 -10.00
CA VAL A 214 1.33 24.14 -10.75
C VAL A 214 0.99 25.23 -9.74
N ALA A 215 1.69 26.36 -9.79
CA ALA A 215 1.40 27.55 -8.98
C ALA A 215 -0.11 27.83 -9.03
N ARG A 216 -0.73 27.86 -7.85
CA ARG A 216 -2.12 28.31 -7.69
C ARG A 216 -2.21 29.79 -8.01
#